data_AF-A0AAX3IF88-F1
#
_entry.id   AF-A0AAX3IF88-F1
#
_cell.length_a   1.000
_cell.length_b   1.000
_cell.length_c   1.000
_cell.angle_alpha   90.00
_cell.angle_beta   90.00
_cell.angle_gamma   90.00
#
_symmetry.space_group_name_H-M   'P 1'
#
loop_
_entity.id
_entity.type
_entity.pdbx_description
1 polymer ?
#
loop_
_entity_poly.entity_id
_entity_poly.type
_entity_poly.pdbx_seq_one_letter_code
_entity_poly.pdbx_strand_id
1 'polypeptide(L)'
;MLKRLACLALFACAPLHAAPHLDDQRLQQLANDPFWLSLGHYEAGKISGWRSYVSDKKFFLAADGAHHPDAELRATVDALYAPASLGEKHAQCVYPARTRWLKDQLHLTDLPALDCKEFTQWFKDVAPHSAVMIFPAAYLNSPSSMFGHTLLRIDQADVQSNNTALLSYAINFGAYIEGSDNSILYAWKGLMGGYPGLFALVPYQEKLSEYRSLENRDLWEYRLNLTEVETKRMVEHVWELKQIQFDYFFFDENCSYRLL
;
A
#
# COMPACT_ATOMS: atom_id res chain seq x y z
N MET A 1 35.36 0.40 60.61
CA MET A 1 35.34 0.63 59.15
C MET A 1 34.68 -0.57 58.49
N LEU A 2 33.44 -0.46 58.01
CA LEU A 2 32.90 -1.20 56.84
C LEU A 2 31.47 -0.71 56.60
N LYS A 3 31.33 0.25 55.69
CA LYS A 3 30.02 0.73 55.20
C LYS A 3 29.46 -0.35 54.28
N ARG A 4 28.31 -0.94 54.63
CA ARG A 4 27.54 -1.81 53.74
C ARG A 4 26.80 -0.94 52.73
N LEU A 5 27.27 -0.91 51.47
CA LEU A 5 26.50 -0.42 50.34
C LEU A 5 25.39 -1.44 50.04
N ALA A 6 24.13 -1.05 50.23
CA ALA A 6 23.00 -1.76 49.67
C ALA A 6 22.76 -1.19 48.25
N CYS A 7 23.12 -1.96 47.22
CA CYS A 7 22.71 -1.68 45.85
C CYS A 7 21.21 -1.90 45.71
N LEU A 8 20.45 -0.82 45.62
CA LEU A 8 19.08 -0.82 45.11
C LEU A 8 19.13 -1.09 43.60
N ALA A 9 18.97 -2.35 43.20
CA ALA A 9 18.66 -2.70 41.83
C ALA A 9 17.20 -2.32 41.55
N LEU A 10 16.97 -1.10 41.07
CA LEU A 10 15.74 -0.73 40.40
C LEU A 10 15.65 -1.53 39.11
N PHE A 11 15.00 -2.69 39.17
CA PHE A 11 14.48 -3.35 37.98
C PHE A 11 13.42 -2.42 37.38
N ALA A 12 13.81 -1.64 36.38
CA ALA A 12 12.87 -1.01 35.48
C ALA A 12 12.16 -2.13 34.70
N CYS A 13 11.04 -2.61 35.23
CA CYS A 13 10.11 -3.43 34.45
C CYS A 13 9.57 -2.54 33.34
N ALA A 14 10.22 -2.56 32.17
CA ALA A 14 9.59 -2.09 30.96
C ALA A 14 8.30 -2.91 30.77
N PRO A 15 7.15 -2.28 30.53
CA PRO A 15 5.91 -3.01 30.25
C PRO A 15 6.15 -3.89 29.02
N LEU A 16 6.09 -5.21 29.23
CA LEU A 16 6.10 -6.19 28.17
C LEU A 16 4.70 -6.16 27.53
N HIS A 17 4.58 -5.55 26.36
CA HIS A 17 3.36 -5.64 25.58
C HIS A 17 3.44 -6.98 24.83
N ALA A 18 2.45 -7.84 25.04
CA ALA A 18 2.38 -9.14 24.38
C ALA A 18 1.17 -9.15 23.46
N ALA A 19 1.36 -9.69 22.26
CA ALA A 19 0.25 -9.86 21.33
C ALA A 19 -0.87 -10.71 21.96
N PRO A 20 -2.14 -10.34 21.73
CA PRO A 20 -3.25 -11.13 22.23
C PRO A 20 -3.24 -12.51 21.60
N HIS A 21 -3.58 -13.53 22.39
CA HIS A 21 -3.82 -14.85 21.84
C HIS A 21 -5.14 -14.86 21.07
N LEU A 22 -5.07 -14.98 19.75
CA LEU A 22 -6.24 -15.20 18.90
C LEU A 22 -6.58 -16.67 18.88
N ASP A 23 -7.81 -17.03 19.29
CA ASP A 23 -8.30 -18.38 19.05
C ASP A 23 -8.41 -18.66 17.53
N ASP A 24 -8.33 -19.94 17.17
CA ASP A 24 -8.27 -20.35 15.76
C ASP A 24 -9.53 -19.96 14.98
N GLN A 25 -10.70 -19.92 15.63
CA GLN A 25 -11.95 -19.54 14.97
C GLN A 25 -11.94 -18.05 14.60
N ARG A 26 -11.55 -17.18 15.53
CA ARG A 26 -11.46 -15.73 15.30
C ARG A 26 -10.37 -15.40 14.29
N LEU A 27 -9.23 -16.09 14.36
CA LEU A 27 -8.17 -15.94 13.37
C LEU A 27 -8.67 -16.29 11.97
N GLN A 28 -9.32 -17.44 11.79
CA GLN A 28 -9.84 -17.84 10.48
C GLN A 28 -10.96 -16.91 10.00
N GLN A 29 -11.81 -16.42 10.90
CA GLN A 29 -12.83 -15.44 10.53
C GLN A 29 -12.21 -14.17 9.95
N LEU A 30 -11.18 -13.62 10.61
CA LEU A 30 -10.50 -12.40 10.16
C LEU A 30 -9.63 -12.63 8.94
N ALA A 31 -8.97 -13.79 8.85
CA ALA A 31 -8.14 -14.16 7.70
C ALA A 31 -8.94 -14.29 6.40
N ASN A 32 -10.23 -14.63 6.50
CA ASN A 32 -11.16 -14.70 5.36
C ASN A 32 -12.03 -13.44 5.23
N ASP A 33 -11.79 -12.40 6.03
CA ASP A 33 -12.50 -11.13 5.90
C ASP A 33 -12.13 -10.47 4.56
N PRO A 34 -13.11 -10.02 3.74
CA PRO A 34 -12.83 -9.42 2.44
C PRO A 34 -11.85 -8.25 2.51
N PHE A 35 -11.90 -7.44 3.58
CA PHE A 35 -11.00 -6.30 3.73
C PHE A 35 -9.56 -6.75 3.98
N TRP A 36 -9.36 -7.78 4.80
CA TRP A 36 -8.02 -8.36 5.01
C TRP A 36 -7.47 -8.97 3.73
N LEU A 37 -8.33 -9.69 3.00
CA LEU A 37 -7.95 -10.29 1.73
C LEU A 37 -7.54 -9.22 0.71
N SER A 38 -8.25 -8.08 0.66
CA SER A 38 -7.87 -6.94 -0.18
C SER A 38 -6.54 -6.30 0.24
N LEU A 39 -6.30 -6.09 1.54
CA LEU A 39 -5.03 -5.54 2.03
C LEU A 39 -3.82 -6.43 1.69
N GLY A 40 -4.02 -7.74 1.59
CA GLY A 40 -2.97 -8.67 1.17
C GLY A 40 -2.99 -9.00 -0.32
N HIS A 41 -3.86 -8.37 -1.13
CA HIS A 41 -4.08 -8.66 -2.54
C HIS A 41 -4.29 -10.15 -2.85
N TYR A 42 -5.06 -10.85 -2.01
CA TYR A 42 -5.33 -12.27 -2.16
C TYR A 42 -6.46 -12.56 -3.14
N GLU A 43 -6.24 -13.54 -4.01
CA GLU A 43 -7.25 -14.19 -4.83
C GLU A 43 -7.38 -15.67 -4.46
N ALA A 44 -8.54 -16.25 -4.76
CA ALA A 44 -8.71 -17.70 -4.64
C ALA A 44 -7.78 -18.41 -5.62
N GLY A 45 -6.96 -19.33 -5.13
CA GLY A 45 -6.08 -20.14 -5.96
C GLY A 45 -6.86 -20.99 -6.97
N LYS A 46 -6.23 -21.34 -8.09
CA LYS A 46 -6.86 -22.08 -9.20
C LYS A 46 -7.49 -23.43 -8.82
N ILE A 47 -7.07 -24.03 -7.70
CA ILE A 47 -7.55 -25.33 -7.22
C ILE A 47 -8.12 -25.17 -5.80
N SER A 48 -7.36 -24.56 -4.89
CA SER A 48 -7.76 -24.31 -3.51
C SER A 48 -6.82 -23.30 -2.85
N GLY A 49 -7.26 -22.73 -1.72
CA GLY A 49 -6.45 -21.82 -0.91
C GLY A 49 -6.37 -20.42 -1.49
N TRP A 50 -5.43 -19.64 -0.97
CA TRP A 50 -5.22 -18.25 -1.34
C TRP A 50 -3.88 -18.06 -2.04
N ARG A 51 -3.83 -17.05 -2.91
CA ARG A 51 -2.59 -16.57 -3.51
C ARG A 51 -2.64 -15.06 -3.55
N SER A 52 -1.60 -14.40 -3.05
CA SER A 52 -1.43 -12.97 -3.26
C SER A 52 -0.86 -12.69 -4.65
N TYR A 53 -1.31 -11.58 -5.21
CA TYR A 53 -0.70 -10.98 -6.40
C TYR A 53 0.62 -10.27 -6.13
N VAL A 54 0.94 -9.96 -4.86
CA VAL A 54 2.22 -9.37 -4.51
C VAL A 54 3.31 -10.44 -4.60
N SER A 55 4.30 -10.21 -5.46
CA SER A 55 5.42 -11.16 -5.64
C SER A 55 6.63 -10.82 -4.77
N ASP A 56 6.72 -9.60 -4.24
CA ASP A 56 7.79 -9.22 -3.31
C ASP A 56 7.59 -9.81 -1.91
N LYS A 57 8.52 -10.67 -1.48
CA LYS A 57 8.54 -11.27 -0.15
C LYS A 57 8.62 -10.23 0.98
N LYS A 58 9.15 -9.03 0.73
CA LYS A 58 9.25 -7.96 1.73
C LYS A 58 7.90 -7.41 2.17
N PHE A 59 6.84 -7.64 1.38
CA PHE A 59 5.49 -7.20 1.74
C PHE A 59 4.86 -8.05 2.86
N PHE A 60 5.31 -9.31 2.99
CA PHE A 60 4.75 -10.26 3.95
C PHE A 60 5.62 -10.33 5.20
N LEU A 61 4.97 -10.35 6.36
CA LEU A 61 5.60 -10.58 7.66
C LEU A 61 5.76 -12.07 7.94
N ALA A 62 4.84 -12.90 7.45
CA ALA A 62 4.93 -14.36 7.50
C ALA A 62 5.75 -14.91 6.32
N ALA A 63 6.56 -15.95 6.57
CA ALA A 63 7.40 -16.55 5.54
C ALA A 63 6.60 -17.14 4.35
N ASP A 64 5.39 -17.60 4.61
CA ASP A 64 4.42 -18.14 3.65
C ASP A 64 3.17 -17.25 3.52
N GLY A 65 3.27 -15.99 3.95
CA GLY A 65 2.16 -15.04 3.99
C GLY A 65 1.48 -14.83 2.64
N ALA A 66 2.20 -14.98 1.52
CA ALA A 66 1.64 -14.89 0.18
C ALA A 66 0.57 -15.94 -0.14
N HIS A 67 0.50 -17.05 0.61
CA HIS A 67 -0.48 -18.13 0.40
C HIS A 67 -1.36 -18.39 1.63
N HIS A 68 -0.97 -17.85 2.78
CA HIS A 68 -1.62 -18.08 4.07
C HIS A 68 -2.01 -16.74 4.70
N PRO A 69 -3.19 -16.18 4.35
CA PRO A 69 -3.66 -14.92 4.92
C PRO A 69 -3.83 -15.00 6.44
N ASP A 70 -4.06 -16.19 6.99
CA ASP A 70 -4.12 -16.45 8.43
C ASP A 70 -2.74 -16.38 9.09
N ALA A 71 -1.71 -16.96 8.46
CA ALA A 71 -0.33 -16.84 8.92
C ALA A 71 0.14 -15.38 8.87
N GLU A 72 -0.17 -14.67 7.77
CA GLU A 72 0.17 -13.25 7.62
C GLU A 72 -0.56 -12.38 8.66
N LEU A 73 -1.83 -12.69 8.96
CA LEU A 73 -2.60 -11.96 9.97
C LEU A 73 -1.95 -12.13 11.35
N ARG A 74 -1.63 -13.37 11.71
CA ARG A 74 -0.97 -13.67 12.99
C ARG A 74 0.38 -12.97 13.09
N ALA A 75 1.22 -13.08 12.07
CA ALA A 75 2.52 -12.40 12.02
C ALA A 75 2.39 -10.87 12.08
N THR A 76 1.36 -10.31 11.44
CA THR A 76 1.06 -8.87 11.53
C THR A 76 0.72 -8.48 12.97
N VAL A 77 -0.20 -9.19 13.62
CA VAL A 77 -0.56 -8.93 15.02
C VAL A 77 0.67 -9.01 15.92
N ASP A 78 1.48 -10.06 15.80
CA ASP A 78 2.72 -10.19 16.59
C ASP A 78 3.68 -9.01 16.36
N ALA A 79 3.83 -8.58 15.11
CA ALA A 79 4.71 -7.46 14.76
C ALA A 79 4.20 -6.10 15.27
N LEU A 80 2.88 -5.92 15.48
CA LEU A 80 2.34 -4.69 16.09
C LEU A 80 2.75 -4.52 17.56
N TYR A 81 3.08 -5.62 18.24
CA TYR A 81 3.54 -5.66 19.64
C TYR A 81 5.07 -5.71 19.77
N ALA A 82 5.81 -5.59 18.67
CA ALA A 82 7.26 -5.54 18.70
C ALA A 82 7.78 -4.32 19.48
N PRO A 83 9.05 -4.31 19.91
CA PRO A 83 9.60 -3.18 20.65
C PRO A 83 9.57 -1.87 19.83
N ALA A 84 9.13 -0.77 20.45
CA ALA A 84 9.13 0.57 19.85
C ALA A 84 10.53 1.06 19.42
N SER A 85 11.61 0.41 19.89
CA SER A 85 12.98 0.68 19.45
C SER A 85 13.23 0.41 17.96
N LEU A 86 12.32 -0.29 17.28
CA LEU A 86 12.36 -0.45 15.82
C LEU A 86 12.11 0.88 15.06
N GLY A 87 11.51 1.89 15.70
CA GLY A 87 11.25 3.19 15.09
C GLY A 87 10.41 3.07 13.82
N GLU A 88 10.85 3.72 12.73
CA GLU A 88 10.14 3.72 11.43
C GLU A 88 10.03 2.33 10.78
N LYS A 89 10.83 1.34 11.23
CA LYS A 89 10.74 -0.05 10.75
C LYS A 89 9.68 -0.88 11.49
N HIS A 90 9.05 -0.30 12.50
CA HIS A 90 8.01 -0.97 13.26
C HIS A 90 6.77 -1.21 12.39
N ALA A 91 6.06 -2.32 12.58
CA ALA A 91 4.91 -2.68 11.75
C ALA A 91 3.80 -1.62 11.76
N GLN A 92 3.60 -0.92 12.89
CA GLN A 92 2.68 0.22 12.97
C GLN A 92 3.00 1.36 11.97
N CYS A 93 4.26 1.56 11.60
CA CYS A 93 4.70 2.61 10.67
C CYS A 93 4.80 2.10 9.22
N VAL A 94 5.13 0.82 9.04
CA VAL A 94 5.23 0.18 7.71
C VAL A 94 3.84 -0.18 7.17
N TYR A 95 2.94 -0.64 8.05
CA TYR A 95 1.60 -1.12 7.71
C TYR A 95 0.47 -0.36 8.44
N PRO A 96 0.32 0.97 8.21
CA PRO A 96 -0.70 1.77 8.88
C PRO A 96 -2.14 1.32 8.57
N ALA A 97 -2.45 0.85 7.36
CA ALA A 97 -3.79 0.39 7.00
C ALA A 97 -4.13 -0.93 7.69
N ARG A 98 -3.19 -1.89 7.70
CA ARG A 98 -3.33 -3.15 8.46
C ARG A 98 -3.46 -2.87 9.96
N THR A 99 -2.62 -1.98 10.48
CA THR A 99 -2.62 -1.57 11.89
C THR A 99 -3.96 -1.00 12.30
N ARG A 100 -4.48 -0.01 11.56
CA ARG A 100 -5.79 0.60 11.84
C ARG A 100 -6.89 -0.47 11.84
N TRP A 101 -6.95 -1.31 10.81
CA TRP A 101 -7.98 -2.33 10.71
C TRP A 101 -7.90 -3.37 11.84
N LEU A 102 -6.72 -3.87 12.18
CA LEU A 102 -6.53 -4.83 13.28
C LEU A 102 -6.84 -4.21 14.64
N LYS A 103 -6.47 -2.94 14.87
CA LYS A 103 -6.85 -2.21 16.09
C LYS A 103 -8.37 -2.17 16.26
N ASP A 104 -9.10 -1.90 15.18
CA ASP A 104 -10.56 -1.85 15.19
C ASP A 104 -11.17 -3.25 15.41
N GLN A 105 -10.69 -4.26 14.68
CA GLN A 105 -11.25 -5.63 14.71
C GLN A 105 -10.96 -6.41 16.00
N LEU A 106 -9.83 -6.14 16.64
CA LEU A 106 -9.38 -6.83 17.85
C LEU A 106 -9.47 -5.96 19.10
N HIS A 107 -9.93 -4.71 18.96
CA HIS A 107 -10.00 -3.73 20.04
C HIS A 107 -8.65 -3.56 20.77
N LEU A 108 -7.55 -3.47 20.00
CA LEU A 108 -6.20 -3.35 20.55
C LEU A 108 -5.99 -1.97 21.18
N THR A 109 -5.91 -1.91 22.51
CA THR A 109 -5.74 -0.66 23.27
C THR A 109 -4.35 -0.49 23.87
N ASP A 110 -3.52 -1.52 23.82
CA ASP A 110 -2.23 -1.63 24.50
C ASP A 110 -1.05 -1.77 23.53
N LEU A 111 -1.20 -1.26 22.30
CA LEU A 111 -0.07 -1.22 21.38
C LEU A 111 1.02 -0.26 21.89
N PRO A 112 2.31 -0.57 21.67
CA PRO A 112 3.40 0.34 21.96
C PRO A 112 3.17 1.72 21.34
N ALA A 113 3.39 2.78 22.11
CA ALA A 113 3.30 4.15 21.61
C ALA A 113 4.49 4.45 20.68
N LEU A 114 4.20 4.69 19.40
CA LEU A 114 5.19 5.09 18.40
C LEU A 114 4.80 6.41 17.74
N ASP A 115 5.83 7.15 17.33
CA ASP A 115 5.72 8.32 16.48
C ASP A 115 6.28 7.97 15.10
N CYS A 116 5.39 7.60 14.17
CA CYS A 116 5.75 7.27 12.78
C CYS A 116 5.87 8.55 11.98
N LYS A 117 7.01 9.24 12.08
CA LYS A 117 7.17 10.60 11.57
C LYS A 117 7.13 10.64 10.05
N GLU A 118 7.76 9.67 9.39
CA GLU A 118 7.78 9.59 7.93
C GLU A 118 6.38 9.42 7.36
N PHE A 119 5.62 8.45 7.89
CA PHE A 119 4.24 8.22 7.48
C PHE A 119 3.35 9.43 7.79
N THR A 120 3.43 9.97 9.01
CA THR A 120 2.58 11.10 9.45
C THR A 120 2.82 12.35 8.59
N GLN A 121 4.08 12.66 8.29
CA GLN A 121 4.43 13.79 7.45
C GLN A 121 3.97 13.56 6.01
N TRP A 122 4.24 12.38 5.44
CA TRP A 122 3.80 12.03 4.09
C TRP A 122 2.27 12.10 3.95
N PHE A 123 1.52 11.50 4.88
CA PHE A 123 0.07 11.47 4.85
C PHE A 123 -0.53 12.88 4.98
N LYS A 124 0.11 13.74 5.78
CA LYS A 124 -0.25 15.16 5.91
C LYS A 124 -0.01 15.93 4.61
N ASP A 125 1.10 15.68 3.92
CA ASP A 125 1.41 16.35 2.66
C ASP A 125 0.44 15.95 1.54
N VAL A 126 0.04 14.67 1.51
CA VAL A 126 -0.98 14.18 0.58
C VAL A 126 -2.36 14.74 0.91
N ALA A 127 -2.68 14.91 2.19
CA ALA A 127 -3.96 15.44 2.70
C ALA A 127 -5.19 14.85 1.98
N PRO A 128 -5.35 13.52 1.97
CA PRO A 128 -6.38 12.85 1.16
C PRO A 128 -7.80 13.20 1.63
N HIS A 129 -8.59 13.77 0.72
CA HIS A 129 -9.99 14.12 0.98
C HIS A 129 -10.97 13.47 -0.01
N SER A 130 -10.63 13.41 -1.30
CA SER A 130 -11.45 12.72 -2.30
C SER A 130 -10.60 12.11 -3.41
N ALA A 131 -11.16 11.13 -4.12
CA ALA A 131 -10.49 10.47 -5.24
C ALA A 131 -11.22 10.73 -6.57
N VAL A 132 -10.45 10.94 -7.62
CA VAL A 132 -10.93 11.13 -9.00
C VAL A 132 -10.21 10.12 -9.88
N MET A 133 -10.98 9.28 -10.57
CA MET A 133 -10.45 8.39 -11.59
C MET A 133 -10.22 9.18 -12.86
N ILE A 134 -9.04 9.03 -13.43
CA ILE A 134 -8.64 9.70 -14.66
C ILE A 134 -8.37 8.63 -15.71
N PHE A 135 -9.06 8.76 -16.84
CA PHE A 135 -8.94 7.86 -17.98
C PHE A 135 -8.44 8.63 -19.21
N PRO A 136 -7.16 8.49 -19.55
CA PRO A 136 -6.60 8.96 -20.82
C PRO A 136 -7.14 8.10 -21.96
N ALA A 137 -7.56 8.73 -23.05
CA ALA A 137 -7.99 8.00 -24.25
C ALA A 137 -6.86 7.10 -24.80
N ALA A 138 -7.23 5.97 -25.41
CA ALA A 138 -6.28 5.05 -26.04
C ALA A 138 -5.58 5.69 -27.25
N TYR A 139 -4.32 5.33 -27.49
CA TYR A 139 -3.57 5.79 -28.66
C TYR A 139 -2.91 4.63 -29.37
N LEU A 140 -3.35 4.48 -30.61
CA LEU A 140 -3.04 3.35 -31.46
C LEU A 140 -1.60 3.36 -31.96
N ASN A 141 -0.88 4.48 -31.84
CA ASN A 141 0.48 4.61 -32.35
C ASN A 141 1.57 4.16 -31.35
N SER A 142 1.21 3.71 -30.14
CA SER A 142 2.15 3.13 -29.18
C SER A 142 1.54 1.89 -28.50
N PRO A 143 2.15 0.70 -28.64
CA PRO A 143 1.65 -0.53 -28.02
C PRO A 143 1.43 -0.42 -26.52
N SER A 144 2.30 0.29 -25.79
CA SER A 144 2.20 0.49 -24.34
C SER A 144 1.05 1.41 -23.90
N SER A 145 0.51 2.21 -24.83
CA SER A 145 -0.54 3.21 -24.56
C SER A 145 -1.86 2.89 -25.28
N MET A 146 -1.89 1.78 -26.02
CA MET A 146 -3.06 1.26 -26.73
C MET A 146 -4.13 0.71 -25.77
N PHE A 147 -3.76 0.33 -24.55
CA PHE A 147 -4.65 -0.32 -23.58
C PHE A 147 -5.18 0.64 -22.49
N GLY A 148 -4.89 1.94 -22.59
CA GLY A 148 -5.30 2.96 -21.61
C GLY A 148 -4.51 2.88 -20.31
N HIS A 149 -4.26 4.02 -19.67
CA HIS A 149 -3.58 4.10 -18.38
C HIS A 149 -4.53 4.72 -17.36
N THR A 150 -5.19 3.90 -16.53
CA THR A 150 -6.00 4.45 -15.44
C THR A 150 -5.08 5.01 -14.36
N LEU A 151 -5.40 6.19 -13.83
CA LEU A 151 -4.75 6.76 -12.67
C LEU A 151 -5.78 7.35 -11.72
N LEU A 152 -5.48 7.34 -10.41
CA LEU A 152 -6.34 7.94 -9.39
C LEU A 152 -5.69 9.24 -8.91
N ARG A 153 -6.36 10.38 -9.11
CA ARG A 153 -5.96 11.64 -8.48
C ARG A 153 -6.57 11.73 -7.09
N ILE A 154 -5.75 12.07 -6.11
CA ILE A 154 -6.13 12.33 -4.73
C ILE A 154 -6.16 13.83 -4.50
N ASP A 155 -7.36 14.35 -4.28
CA ASP A 155 -7.64 15.77 -4.06
C ASP A 155 -7.68 16.08 -2.56
N GLN A 156 -7.15 17.26 -2.22
CA GLN A 156 -7.34 17.91 -0.91
C GLN A 156 -8.73 18.58 -0.84
N ALA A 157 -9.17 18.98 0.35
CA ALA A 157 -10.54 19.46 0.61
C ALA A 157 -10.93 20.71 -0.21
N ASP A 158 -9.98 21.61 -0.47
CA ASP A 158 -10.18 22.91 -1.11
C ASP A 158 -9.81 22.95 -2.60
N VAL A 159 -9.48 21.79 -3.19
CA VAL A 159 -9.01 21.69 -4.59
C VAL A 159 -9.98 22.34 -5.58
N GLN A 160 -11.28 22.14 -5.39
CA GLN A 160 -12.30 22.66 -6.30
C GLN A 160 -12.55 24.16 -6.12
N SER A 161 -12.58 24.64 -4.87
CA SER A 161 -12.82 26.06 -4.58
C SER A 161 -11.63 26.94 -4.97
N ASN A 162 -10.41 26.42 -4.83
CA ASN A 162 -9.16 27.17 -5.08
C ASN A 162 -8.55 26.86 -6.47
N ASN A 163 -9.17 25.97 -7.25
CA ASN A 163 -8.69 25.54 -8.55
C ASN A 163 -7.23 25.02 -8.53
N THR A 164 -6.86 24.27 -7.50
CA THR A 164 -5.49 23.79 -7.22
C THR A 164 -5.27 22.33 -7.60
N ALA A 165 -6.07 21.77 -8.51
CA ALA A 165 -5.99 20.36 -8.91
C ALA A 165 -4.58 19.93 -9.37
N LEU A 166 -3.77 20.84 -9.92
CA LEU A 166 -2.38 20.57 -10.32
C LEU A 166 -1.46 20.24 -9.14
N LEU A 167 -1.81 20.67 -7.92
CA LEU A 167 -1.08 20.40 -6.69
C LEU A 167 -1.51 19.08 -6.02
N SER A 168 -2.55 18.41 -6.55
CA SER A 168 -2.98 17.09 -6.11
C SER A 168 -1.91 16.02 -6.38
N TYR A 169 -2.09 14.83 -5.80
CA TYR A 169 -1.25 13.67 -6.06
C TYR A 169 -1.94 12.69 -6.99
N ALA A 170 -1.19 11.94 -7.78
CA ALA A 170 -1.67 10.86 -8.63
C ALA A 170 -1.09 9.53 -8.18
N ILE A 171 -1.96 8.55 -7.97
CA ILE A 171 -1.63 7.14 -7.81
C ILE A 171 -1.63 6.51 -9.21
N ASN A 172 -0.50 5.92 -9.58
CA ASN A 172 -0.38 5.14 -10.81
C ASN A 172 0.30 3.80 -10.51
N PHE A 173 -0.08 2.77 -11.26
CA PHE A 173 0.62 1.49 -11.29
C PHE A 173 1.28 1.33 -12.66
N GLY A 174 2.57 1.02 -12.69
CA GLY A 174 3.30 0.90 -13.95
C GLY A 174 4.55 0.02 -13.83
N ALA A 175 5.03 -0.42 -14.99
CA ALA A 175 6.28 -1.18 -15.08
C ALA A 175 7.48 -0.28 -14.75
N TYR A 176 8.33 -0.72 -13.83
CA TYR A 176 9.60 -0.07 -13.52
C TYR A 176 10.70 -0.62 -14.44
N ILE A 177 11.41 0.27 -15.14
CA ILE A 177 12.48 -0.07 -16.08
C ILE A 177 13.79 0.48 -15.54
N GLU A 178 14.73 -0.40 -15.19
CA GLU A 178 16.11 0.00 -14.95
C GLU A 178 16.84 0.10 -16.30
N GLY A 179 17.15 1.33 -16.73
CA GLY A 179 18.02 1.59 -17.88
C GLY A 179 17.31 1.78 -19.24
N SER A 180 18.13 2.04 -20.26
CA SER A 180 17.70 2.34 -21.64
C SER A 180 17.48 1.05 -22.45
N ASP A 181 16.37 0.34 -22.21
CA ASP A 181 16.00 -0.83 -22.99
C ASP A 181 15.25 -0.44 -24.28
N ASN A 182 15.65 -1.04 -25.41
CA ASN A 182 15.08 -0.79 -26.73
C ASN A 182 13.56 -1.14 -26.81
N SER A 183 12.80 -0.30 -27.51
CA SER A 183 11.32 -0.30 -27.58
C SER A 183 10.65 -1.63 -28.00
N ILE A 184 11.35 -2.50 -28.73
CA ILE A 184 10.82 -3.81 -29.18
C ILE A 184 10.95 -4.88 -28.08
N LEU A 185 12.05 -4.86 -27.31
CA LEU A 185 12.24 -5.73 -26.13
C LEU A 185 11.25 -5.38 -25.02
N TYR A 186 10.93 -4.08 -24.89
CA TYR A 186 9.92 -3.55 -23.99
C TYR A 186 8.50 -4.08 -24.30
N ALA A 187 8.08 -4.08 -25.56
CA ALA A 187 6.78 -4.63 -25.96
C ALA A 187 6.71 -6.15 -25.69
N TRP A 188 7.75 -6.91 -26.05
CA TRP A 188 7.80 -8.36 -25.86
C TRP A 188 7.86 -8.79 -24.38
N LYS A 189 8.66 -8.11 -23.55
CA LYS A 189 8.74 -8.37 -22.11
C LYS A 189 7.47 -7.91 -21.38
N GLY A 190 6.86 -6.80 -21.78
CA GLY A 190 5.56 -6.36 -21.25
C GLY A 190 4.44 -7.39 -21.52
N LEU A 191 4.44 -8.00 -22.71
CA LEU A 191 3.49 -9.06 -23.10
C LEU A 191 3.69 -10.38 -22.34
N MET A 192 4.86 -10.60 -21.71
CA MET A 192 5.22 -11.88 -21.04
C MET A 192 5.49 -11.79 -19.54
N GLY A 193 5.22 -10.66 -18.87
CA GLY A 193 5.42 -10.55 -17.41
C GLY A 193 6.82 -10.16 -16.96
N GLY A 194 7.65 -9.59 -17.85
CA GLY A 194 9.09 -9.43 -17.63
C GLY A 194 9.56 -8.17 -16.90
N TYR A 195 8.65 -7.33 -16.40
CA TYR A 195 9.01 -6.10 -15.65
C TYR A 195 8.28 -6.05 -14.30
N PRO A 196 8.95 -5.63 -13.21
CA PRO A 196 8.29 -5.42 -11.93
C PRO A 196 7.31 -4.26 -12.03
N GLY A 197 6.05 -4.48 -11.64
CA GLY A 197 5.04 -3.44 -11.49
C GLY A 197 5.15 -2.79 -10.11
N LEU A 198 5.06 -1.46 -10.06
CA LEU A 198 5.11 -0.69 -8.81
C LEU A 198 3.95 0.29 -8.75
N PHE A 199 3.40 0.48 -7.55
CA PHE A 199 2.57 1.65 -7.23
C PHE A 199 3.47 2.85 -6.97
N ALA A 200 3.09 3.99 -7.53
CA ALA A 200 3.72 5.27 -7.28
C ALA A 200 2.66 6.32 -6.93
N LEU A 201 2.97 7.15 -5.93
CA LEU A 201 2.23 8.36 -5.63
C LEU A 201 3.14 9.55 -5.98
N VAL A 202 2.74 10.33 -6.99
CA VAL A 202 3.56 11.41 -7.54
C VAL A 202 2.72 12.69 -7.70
N PRO A 203 3.35 13.88 -7.75
CA PRO A 203 2.63 15.13 -8.04
C PRO A 203 1.87 15.05 -9.37
N TYR A 204 0.59 15.44 -9.37
CA TYR A 204 -0.28 15.28 -10.54
C TYR A 204 0.18 16.13 -11.74
N GLN A 205 0.73 17.32 -11.49
CA GLN A 205 1.31 18.15 -12.55
C GLN A 205 2.41 17.44 -13.34
N GLU A 206 3.29 16.68 -12.68
CA GLU A 206 4.37 15.94 -13.35
C GLU A 206 3.79 14.88 -14.29
N LYS A 207 2.78 14.14 -13.83
CA LYS A 207 2.06 13.17 -14.65
C LYS A 207 1.33 13.82 -15.82
N LEU A 208 0.64 14.92 -15.59
CA LEU A 208 -0.03 15.68 -16.65
C LEU A 208 0.96 16.17 -17.72
N SER A 209 2.15 16.63 -17.32
CA SER A 209 3.19 17.05 -18.26
C SER A 209 3.66 15.89 -19.14
N GLU A 210 3.84 14.70 -18.55
CA GLU A 210 4.17 13.46 -19.28
C GLU A 210 3.11 13.16 -20.35
N TYR A 211 1.83 13.12 -19.97
CA TYR A 211 0.73 12.83 -20.90
C TYR A 211 0.50 13.92 -21.96
N ARG A 212 0.59 15.20 -21.59
CA ARG A 212 0.38 16.31 -22.55
C ARG A 212 1.53 16.44 -23.54
N SER A 213 2.77 16.28 -23.09
CA SER A 213 3.95 16.46 -23.96
C SER A 213 4.24 15.26 -24.87
N LEU A 214 3.93 14.05 -24.41
CA LEU A 214 4.23 12.82 -25.16
C LEU A 214 3.03 12.26 -25.94
N GLU A 215 1.81 12.50 -25.48
CA GLU A 215 0.65 11.75 -25.97
C GLU A 215 -0.49 12.60 -26.56
N ASN A 216 -0.57 13.90 -26.24
CA ASN A 216 -1.57 14.87 -26.76
C ASN A 216 -3.02 14.34 -26.80
N ARG A 217 -3.57 13.93 -25.64
CA ARG A 217 -4.89 13.26 -25.54
C ARG A 217 -5.89 14.00 -24.65
N ASP A 218 -7.15 13.70 -24.92
CA ASP A 218 -8.25 14.01 -24.01
C ASP A 218 -8.17 13.14 -22.75
N LEU A 219 -8.36 13.77 -21.59
CA LEU A 219 -8.42 13.14 -20.28
C LEU A 219 -9.85 13.20 -19.76
N TRP A 220 -10.42 12.06 -19.43
CA TRP A 220 -11.72 11.98 -18.77
C TRP A 220 -11.52 11.90 -17.27
N GLU A 221 -12.19 12.77 -16.52
CA GLU A 221 -12.19 12.75 -15.05
C GLU A 221 -13.54 12.25 -14.53
N TYR A 222 -13.51 11.23 -13.68
CA TYR A 222 -14.69 10.70 -13.00
C TYR A 222 -14.47 10.74 -11.49
N ARG A 223 -15.21 11.60 -10.79
CA ARG A 223 -15.15 11.72 -9.34
C ARG A 223 -15.78 10.49 -8.69
N LEU A 224 -15.02 9.80 -7.85
CA LEU A 224 -15.52 8.63 -7.14
C LEU A 224 -16.41 9.07 -5.98
N ASN A 225 -17.44 8.28 -5.70
CA ASN A 225 -18.32 8.49 -4.55
C ASN A 225 -17.75 7.85 -3.27
N LEU A 226 -16.48 8.13 -2.99
CA LEU A 226 -15.81 7.72 -1.75
C LEU A 226 -15.97 8.82 -0.71
N THR A 227 -16.23 8.42 0.53
CA THR A 227 -16.13 9.33 1.68
C THR A 227 -14.67 9.72 1.93
N GLU A 228 -14.45 10.78 2.70
CA GLU A 228 -13.11 11.18 3.15
C GLU A 228 -12.42 10.03 3.90
N VAL A 229 -13.16 9.30 4.74
CA VAL A 229 -12.64 8.17 5.51
C VAL A 229 -12.19 7.03 4.59
N GLU A 230 -12.98 6.69 3.57
CA GLU A 230 -12.60 5.66 2.60
C GLU A 230 -11.41 6.09 1.75
N THR A 231 -11.35 7.35 1.33
CA THR A 231 -10.21 7.90 0.61
C THR A 231 -8.93 7.83 1.45
N LYS A 232 -9.01 8.22 2.73
CA LYS A 232 -7.89 8.10 3.68
C LYS A 232 -7.41 6.66 3.81
N ARG A 233 -8.32 5.69 3.99
CA ARG A 233 -7.98 4.27 4.09
C ARG A 233 -7.26 3.73 2.86
N MET A 234 -7.70 4.15 1.67
CA MET A 234 -7.02 3.78 0.41
C MET A 234 -5.58 4.33 0.39
N VAL A 235 -5.39 5.60 0.76
CA VAL A 235 -4.06 6.24 0.79
C VAL A 235 -3.16 5.66 1.88
N GLU A 236 -3.71 5.25 3.04
CA GLU A 236 -2.97 4.48 4.05
C GLU A 236 -2.38 3.21 3.43
N HIS A 237 -3.15 2.48 2.63
CA HIS A 237 -2.68 1.24 2.01
C HIS A 237 -1.66 1.50 0.88
N VAL A 238 -1.80 2.59 0.13
CA VAL A 238 -0.79 3.01 -0.87
C VAL A 238 0.60 3.18 -0.26
N TRP A 239 0.68 3.64 1.00
CA TRP A 239 1.95 3.68 1.74
C TRP A 239 2.57 2.30 1.92
N GLU A 240 1.76 1.29 2.25
CA GLU A 240 2.21 -0.10 2.43
C GLU A 240 2.74 -0.73 1.15
N LEU A 241 2.30 -0.23 0.00
CA LEU A 241 2.69 -0.69 -1.33
C LEU A 241 3.90 0.06 -1.91
N LYS A 242 4.44 1.04 -1.18
CA LYS A 242 5.59 1.83 -1.63
C LYS A 242 6.79 0.92 -1.88
N GLN A 243 7.26 0.89 -3.14
CA GLN A 243 8.37 0.04 -3.61
C GLN A 243 8.12 -1.49 -3.48
N ILE A 244 6.87 -1.90 -3.33
CA ILE A 244 6.49 -3.32 -3.33
C ILE A 244 6.24 -3.77 -4.78
N GLN A 245 6.93 -4.83 -5.18
CA GLN A 245 6.82 -5.38 -6.53
C GLN A 245 5.61 -6.31 -6.67
N PHE A 246 4.91 -6.10 -7.77
CA PHE A 246 3.87 -6.99 -8.30
C PHE A 246 4.35 -7.55 -9.64
N ASP A 247 3.86 -8.73 -9.99
CA ASP A 247 3.99 -9.21 -11.36
C ASP A 247 3.14 -8.31 -12.29
N TYR A 248 3.68 -7.92 -13.44
CA TYR A 248 3.01 -7.02 -14.39
C TYR A 248 2.79 -7.74 -15.72
N PHE A 249 1.54 -8.09 -16.03
CA PHE A 249 1.16 -8.68 -17.31
C PHE A 249 0.28 -7.71 -18.09
N PHE A 250 0.63 -7.46 -19.35
CA PHE A 250 -0.07 -6.46 -20.18
C PHE A 250 -1.57 -6.71 -20.35
N PHE A 251 -1.98 -7.99 -20.43
CA PHE A 251 -3.36 -8.38 -20.74
C PHE A 251 -4.24 -8.62 -19.51
N ASP A 252 -3.66 -9.09 -18.40
CA ASP A 252 -4.46 -9.54 -17.24
C ASP A 252 -4.11 -8.80 -15.93
N GLU A 253 -2.89 -8.24 -15.79
CA GLU A 253 -2.40 -7.61 -14.54
C GLU A 253 -1.79 -6.22 -14.81
N ASN A 254 -2.53 -5.39 -15.55
CA ASN A 254 -2.11 -4.04 -15.92
C ASN A 254 -2.58 -2.96 -14.92
N CYS A 255 -2.25 -1.70 -15.22
CA CYS A 255 -2.59 -0.53 -14.41
C CYS A 255 -4.08 -0.41 -14.01
N SER A 256 -4.99 -0.68 -14.93
CA SER A 256 -6.43 -0.60 -14.66
C SER A 256 -6.90 -1.75 -13.77
N TYR A 257 -6.38 -2.96 -13.98
CA TYR A 257 -6.70 -4.12 -13.15
C TYR A 257 -6.27 -3.96 -11.69
N ARG A 258 -5.13 -3.30 -11.45
CA ARG A 258 -4.59 -3.14 -10.09
C ARG A 258 -5.18 -1.95 -9.32
N LEU A 259 -5.71 -0.96 -10.02
CA LEU A 259 -6.31 0.23 -9.40
C LEU A 259 -7.81 0.10 -9.13
N LEU A 260 -8.50 -0.80 -9.86
CA LEU A 260 -9.92 -1.11 -9.71
C LEU A 260 -10.13 -2.28 -8.74
#